data_AF-A0A8S1XUZ0-F1
#
_entry.id   AF-A0A8S1XUZ0-F1
#
_cell.length_a   1.000
_cell.length_b   1.000
_cell.length_c   1.000
_cell.angle_alpha   90.00
_cell.angle_beta   90.00
_cell.angle_gamma   90.00
#
_symmetry.space_group_name_H-M   'P 1'
#
loop_
_entity.id
_entity.type
_entity.pdbx_description
1 polymer ?
#
loop_
_entity_poly.entity_id
_entity_poly.type
_entity_poly.pdbx_seq_one_letter_code
_entity_poly.pdbx_strand_id
1 'polypeptide(L)'
;MSNIKIVYQRKVHKLPQKITSYQEIVETIKSIYPQIKEVHLFTIINPTVPDGIEEINSDLSLIFLKKMYKQMGWPTIKLLVLENENDEKQIQNSLDLLNQSTVILDQSNYQDKPKIDKAPQKQVNDYRNDEKIKQTLIQIIDERLRYHNLLNSNQQENELITKTKQLSQVLTQYSYDWLLEFVKQQGAYLSYEHLLSLLTKNQ
;
A
#
# COMPACT_ATOMS: atom_id res chain seq x y z
N MET A 1 -6.64 -13.63 -14.54
CA MET A 1 -5.61 -14.05 -13.56
C MET A 1 -4.30 -13.36 -13.90
N SER A 2 -3.60 -12.81 -12.91
CA SER A 2 -2.33 -12.08 -13.15
C SER A 2 -1.18 -13.07 -13.37
N ASN A 3 -0.31 -12.82 -14.35
CA ASN A 3 0.87 -13.63 -14.61
C ASN A 3 1.96 -13.27 -13.59
N ILE A 4 2.43 -14.22 -12.79
CA ILE A 4 3.44 -13.96 -11.75
C ILE A 4 4.77 -14.61 -12.16
N LYS A 5 5.84 -13.84 -12.07
CA LYS A 5 7.23 -14.30 -12.22
C LYS A 5 8.01 -14.00 -10.95
N ILE A 6 8.89 -14.91 -10.58
CA ILE A 6 9.86 -14.70 -9.50
C ILE A 6 11.23 -14.44 -10.10
N VAL A 7 12.03 -13.60 -9.43
CA VAL A 7 13.41 -13.29 -9.77
C VAL A 7 14.27 -13.69 -8.58
N TYR A 8 15.20 -14.63 -8.77
CA TYR A 8 16.14 -15.04 -7.73
C TYR A 8 17.52 -15.24 -8.35
N GLN A 9 18.57 -14.62 -7.79
CA GLN A 9 19.94 -14.69 -8.31
C GLN A 9 20.02 -14.43 -9.84
N ARG A 10 19.31 -13.40 -10.32
CA ARG A 10 19.17 -13.03 -11.75
C ARG A 10 18.46 -14.05 -12.65
N LYS A 11 17.94 -15.15 -12.10
CA LYS A 11 17.10 -16.10 -12.84
C LYS A 11 15.64 -15.72 -12.69
N VAL A 12 14.89 -15.80 -13.79
CA VAL A 12 13.46 -15.49 -13.83
C VAL A 12 12.67 -16.78 -14.02
N HIS A 13 11.77 -17.09 -13.10
CA HIS A 13 10.89 -18.26 -13.19
C HIS A 13 9.43 -17.83 -13.26
N LYS A 14 8.67 -18.42 -14.17
CA LYS A 14 7.22 -18.21 -14.26
C LYS A 14 6.52 -19.15 -13.28
N LEU A 15 5.65 -18.62 -12.43
CA LEU A 15 4.85 -19.44 -11.53
C LEU A 15 3.64 -20.04 -12.27
N PRO A 16 3.25 -21.28 -11.93
CA PRO A 16 1.99 -21.89 -12.38
C PRO A 16 0.76 -21.01 -12.10
N GLN A 17 -0.19 -20.95 -13.03
CA GLN A 17 -1.40 -20.12 -12.90
C GLN A 17 -2.35 -20.56 -11.76
N LYS A 18 -2.21 -21.80 -11.30
CA LYS A 18 -2.98 -22.34 -10.17
C LYS A 18 -2.58 -21.73 -8.82
N ILE A 19 -1.42 -21.09 -8.74
CA ILE A 19 -0.91 -20.48 -7.51
C ILE A 19 -1.61 -19.15 -7.29
N THR A 20 -2.32 -19.05 -6.17
CA THR A 20 -3.16 -17.91 -5.83
C THR A 20 -2.81 -17.26 -4.50
N SER A 21 -2.28 -18.01 -3.53
CA SER A 21 -1.91 -17.50 -2.21
C SER A 21 -0.41 -17.19 -2.08
N TYR A 22 -0.07 -16.36 -1.12
CA TYR A 22 1.29 -16.06 -0.71
C TYR A 22 2.02 -17.33 -0.26
N GLN A 23 1.37 -18.16 0.55
CA GLN A 23 1.98 -19.39 1.05
C GLN A 23 2.31 -20.37 -0.09
N GLU A 24 1.42 -20.53 -1.07
CA GLU A 24 1.69 -21.36 -2.25
C GLU A 24 2.88 -20.83 -3.08
N ILE A 25 3.05 -19.50 -3.17
CA ILE A 25 4.20 -18.88 -3.82
C ILE A 25 5.49 -19.25 -3.07
N VAL A 26 5.50 -19.09 -1.75
CA VAL A 26 6.65 -19.41 -0.89
C VAL A 26 7.02 -20.89 -0.97
N GLU A 27 6.03 -21.78 -0.88
CA GLU A 27 6.24 -23.24 -1.01
C GLU A 27 6.78 -23.61 -2.38
N THR A 28 6.27 -22.97 -3.45
CA THR A 28 6.77 -23.18 -4.81
C THR A 28 8.22 -22.71 -4.95
N ILE A 29 8.58 -21.57 -4.36
CA ILE A 29 9.97 -21.08 -4.35
C ILE A 29 10.89 -22.07 -3.64
N LYS A 30 10.49 -22.56 -2.45
CA LYS A 30 11.26 -23.55 -1.69
C LYS A 30 11.39 -24.88 -2.43
N SER A 31 10.38 -25.27 -3.22
CA SER A 31 10.47 -26.45 -4.08
C SER A 31 11.45 -26.26 -5.24
N ILE A 32 11.53 -25.06 -5.83
CA ILE A 32 12.49 -24.75 -6.91
C ILE A 32 13.91 -24.59 -6.34
N TYR A 33 14.03 -24.04 -5.13
CA TYR A 33 15.28 -23.73 -4.46
C TYR A 33 15.31 -24.29 -3.02
N PRO A 34 15.56 -25.60 -2.86
CA PRO A 34 15.53 -26.25 -1.54
C PRO A 34 16.55 -25.71 -0.55
N GLN A 35 17.60 -25.05 -1.03
CA GLN A 35 18.63 -24.42 -0.19
C GLN A 35 18.14 -23.16 0.55
N ILE A 36 17.05 -22.54 0.08
CA ILE A 36 16.52 -21.31 0.67
C ILE A 36 15.76 -21.64 1.96
N LYS A 37 16.22 -21.08 3.09
CA LYS A 37 15.55 -21.23 4.39
C LYS A 37 14.44 -20.20 4.58
N GLU A 38 14.77 -18.94 4.31
CA GLU A 38 13.90 -17.78 4.46
C GLU A 38 13.61 -17.16 3.10
N VAL A 39 12.36 -16.78 2.87
CA VAL A 39 11.88 -16.25 1.60
C VAL A 39 11.23 -14.91 1.90
N HIS A 40 11.88 -13.84 1.44
CA HIS A 40 11.31 -12.49 1.41
C HIS A 40 10.99 -12.14 -0.03
N LEU A 41 9.80 -11.59 -0.25
CA LEU A 41 9.32 -11.24 -1.58
C LEU A 41 9.19 -9.73 -1.70
N PHE A 42 9.83 -9.16 -2.71
CA PHE A 42 9.79 -7.73 -2.98
C PHE A 42 9.27 -7.45 -4.38
N THR A 43 8.59 -6.35 -4.60
CA THR A 43 8.10 -5.95 -5.91
C THR A 43 8.17 -4.45 -6.10
N ILE A 44 8.23 -4.01 -7.35
CA ILE A 44 8.12 -2.58 -7.65
C ILE A 44 6.64 -2.22 -7.73
N ILE A 45 6.25 -1.28 -6.87
CA ILE A 45 4.93 -0.66 -6.87
C ILE A 45 4.91 0.68 -7.60
N ASN A 46 6.06 1.35 -7.68
CA ASN A 46 6.21 2.59 -8.44
C ASN A 46 7.56 2.63 -9.19
N PRO A 47 7.59 2.41 -10.51
CA PRO A 47 8.82 2.40 -11.28
C PRO A 47 9.46 3.80 -11.45
N THR A 48 8.76 4.87 -11.03
CA THR A 48 9.29 6.25 -11.10
C THR A 48 9.93 6.74 -9.83
N VAL A 49 9.81 5.99 -8.74
CA VAL A 49 10.48 6.28 -7.48
C VAL A 49 11.59 5.23 -7.31
N PRO A 50 12.86 5.64 -7.12
CA PRO A 50 13.98 4.72 -6.90
C PRO A 50 13.73 3.73 -5.76
N ASP A 51 13.00 4.17 -4.73
CA ASP A 51 12.65 3.41 -3.52
C ASP A 51 11.24 2.78 -3.59
N GLY A 52 10.65 2.68 -4.79
CA GLY A 52 9.30 2.15 -4.99
C GLY A 52 9.17 0.63 -4.83
N ILE A 53 9.97 0.02 -3.96
CA ILE A 53 9.99 -1.41 -3.69
C ILE A 53 9.20 -1.69 -2.42
N GLU A 54 8.32 -2.69 -2.48
CA GLU A 54 7.50 -3.09 -1.35
C GLU A 54 7.62 -4.58 -1.08
N GLU A 55 7.67 -4.95 0.20
CA GLU A 55 7.62 -6.34 0.64
C GLU A 55 6.19 -6.90 0.56
N ILE A 56 6.09 -8.12 0.04
CA ILE A 56 4.88 -8.92 -0.02
C ILE A 56 5.05 -10.07 0.98
N ASN A 57 4.36 -9.97 2.11
CA ASN A 57 4.50 -10.90 3.23
C ASN A 57 3.17 -11.58 3.63
N SER A 58 2.11 -11.40 2.84
CA SER A 58 0.77 -11.87 3.18
C SER A 58 -0.14 -12.01 1.95
N ASP A 59 -1.24 -12.76 2.09
CA ASP A 59 -2.27 -12.83 1.05
C ASP A 59 -2.90 -11.48 0.76
N LEU A 60 -3.05 -10.63 1.78
CA LEU A 60 -3.61 -9.30 1.64
C LEU A 60 -2.73 -8.42 0.73
N SER A 61 -1.42 -8.38 1.00
CA SER A 61 -0.45 -7.66 0.16
C SER A 61 -0.39 -8.21 -1.27
N LEU A 62 -0.53 -9.53 -1.44
CA LEU A 62 -0.58 -10.16 -2.76
C LEU A 62 -1.87 -9.80 -3.53
N ILE A 63 -3.03 -9.79 -2.86
CA ILE A 63 -4.31 -9.36 -3.45
C ILE A 63 -4.23 -7.90 -3.88
N PHE A 64 -3.66 -7.05 -3.01
CA PHE A 64 -3.43 -5.65 -3.28
C PHE A 64 -2.58 -5.45 -4.54
N LEU A 65 -1.43 -6.12 -4.60
CA LEU A 65 -0.51 -6.09 -5.74
C LEU A 65 -1.20 -6.50 -7.05
N LYS A 66 -2.01 -7.57 -7.02
CA LYS A 66 -2.77 -8.04 -8.17
C LYS A 66 -3.80 -7.02 -8.68
N LYS A 67 -4.50 -6.33 -7.77
CA LYS A 67 -5.47 -5.28 -8.12
C LYS A 67 -4.75 -4.09 -8.75
N MET A 68 -3.67 -3.63 -8.14
CA MET A 68 -2.88 -2.50 -8.63
C MET A 68 -2.32 -2.78 -10.02
N TYR A 69 -1.65 -3.93 -10.25
CA TYR A 69 -1.11 -4.29 -11.56
C TYR A 69 -2.21 -4.38 -12.64
N LYS A 70 -3.39 -4.89 -12.28
CA LYS A 70 -4.55 -4.93 -13.19
C LYS A 70 -5.02 -3.52 -13.57
N GLN A 71 -5.09 -2.60 -12.61
CA GLN A 71 -5.50 -1.21 -12.83
C GLN A 71 -4.47 -0.44 -13.68
N MET A 72 -3.18 -0.72 -13.48
CA MET A 72 -2.08 -0.13 -14.26
C MET A 72 -1.94 -0.72 -15.67
N GLY A 73 -2.74 -1.75 -16.02
CA GLY A 73 -2.62 -2.46 -17.29
C GLY A 73 -1.31 -3.26 -17.42
N TRP A 74 -0.64 -3.56 -16.31
CA TRP A 74 0.61 -4.29 -16.33
C TRP A 74 0.35 -5.80 -16.45
N PRO A 75 0.90 -6.46 -17.48
CA PRO A 75 0.52 -7.83 -17.81
C PRO A 75 1.20 -8.88 -16.92
N THR A 76 2.24 -8.52 -16.17
CA THR A 76 3.03 -9.47 -15.37
C THR A 76 3.52 -8.83 -14.08
N ILE A 77 3.30 -9.53 -12.97
CA ILE A 77 3.85 -9.22 -11.65
C ILE A 77 5.22 -9.88 -11.53
N LYS A 78 6.23 -9.12 -11.12
CA LYS A 78 7.56 -9.65 -10.81
C LYS A 78 7.84 -9.53 -9.32
N LEU A 79 8.23 -10.65 -8.72
CA LEU A 79 8.59 -10.74 -7.30
C LEU A 79 10.08 -11.09 -7.20
N LEU A 80 10.87 -10.20 -6.61
CA LEU A 80 12.25 -10.47 -6.22
C LEU A 80 12.25 -11.32 -4.97
N VAL A 81 13.01 -12.41 -5.00
CA VAL A 81 13.20 -13.32 -3.87
C VAL A 81 14.53 -12.99 -3.22
N LEU A 82 14.50 -12.72 -1.92
CA LEU A 82 15.69 -12.53 -1.07
C LEU A 82 15.67 -13.51 0.09
N GLU A 83 16.86 -13.87 0.55
CA GLU A 83 17.07 -14.69 1.75
C GLU A 83 17.23 -13.86 3.02
N ASN A 84 17.48 -12.55 2.86
CA ASN A 84 17.63 -11.59 3.94
C ASN A 84 16.97 -10.28 3.53
N GLU A 85 16.08 -9.76 4.37
CA GLU A 85 15.36 -8.48 4.16
C GLU A 85 16.30 -7.27 4.05
N ASN A 86 17.51 -7.34 4.64
CA ASN A 86 18.48 -6.24 4.69
C ASN A 86 19.53 -6.28 3.57
N ASP A 87 19.38 -7.13 2.55
CA ASP A 87 20.33 -7.18 1.43
C ASP A 87 20.04 -6.06 0.39
N GLU A 88 20.30 -4.82 0.80
CA GLU A 88 20.16 -3.62 -0.04
C GLU A 88 20.95 -3.74 -1.36
N LYS A 89 22.10 -4.40 -1.35
CA LYS A 89 22.91 -4.61 -2.56
C LYS A 89 22.21 -5.54 -3.54
N GLN A 90 21.61 -6.62 -3.06
CA GLN A 90 20.87 -7.54 -3.92
C GLN A 90 19.58 -6.90 -4.46
N ILE A 91 18.92 -6.07 -3.65
CA ILE A 91 17.78 -5.23 -4.07
C ILE A 91 18.20 -4.29 -5.20
N GLN A 92 19.25 -3.50 -4.98
CA GLN A 92 19.72 -2.51 -5.97
C GLN A 92 20.17 -3.16 -7.28
N ASN A 93 20.85 -4.31 -7.19
CA ASN A 93 21.33 -5.08 -8.33
C ASN A 93 20.23 -5.85 -9.08
N SER A 94 19.02 -5.88 -8.54
CA SER A 94 17.87 -6.59 -9.13
C SER A 94 16.73 -5.66 -9.55
N LEU A 95 16.85 -4.35 -9.28
CA LEU A 95 15.92 -3.30 -9.71
C LEU A 95 15.72 -3.29 -11.23
N ASP A 96 16.80 -3.46 -11.99
CA ASP A 96 16.78 -3.57 -13.46
C ASP A 96 15.99 -4.79 -13.95
N LEU A 97 16.05 -5.91 -13.21
CA LEU A 97 15.31 -7.13 -13.50
C LEU A 97 13.83 -7.01 -13.14
N LEU A 98 13.49 -6.21 -12.13
CA LEU A 98 12.11 -5.90 -11.74
C LEU A 98 11.45 -4.88 -12.71
N ASN A 99 12.20 -3.92 -13.24
CA ASN A 99 11.70 -2.77 -14.02
C ASN A 99 11.24 -3.04 -15.48
N GLN A 100 10.89 -4.26 -15.87
CA GLN A 100 10.62 -4.56 -17.31
C GLN A 100 9.16 -4.34 -17.75
N SER A 101 8.34 -3.61 -17.01
CA SER A 101 6.90 -3.47 -17.30
C SER A 101 6.51 -2.23 -18.11
N THR A 102 7.45 -1.42 -18.59
CA THR A 102 7.14 -0.23 -19.41
C THR A 102 6.99 -0.50 -20.91
N VAL A 103 7.24 -1.72 -21.40
CA VAL A 103 7.32 -2.00 -22.86
C VAL A 103 5.97 -2.35 -23.51
N ILE A 104 4.85 -2.43 -22.76
CA ILE A 104 3.62 -3.09 -23.27
C ILE A 104 2.42 -2.13 -23.44
N LEU A 105 2.65 -0.83 -23.67
CA LEU A 105 1.57 0.09 -24.11
C LEU A 105 1.71 0.58 -25.56
N ASP A 106 2.82 0.29 -26.26
CA ASP A 106 3.09 0.78 -27.62
C ASP A 106 2.80 -0.22 -28.76
N GLN A 107 2.13 -1.35 -28.48
CA GLN A 107 1.85 -2.35 -29.53
C GLN A 107 0.62 -2.06 -30.39
N SER A 108 -0.08 -0.94 -30.20
CA SER A 108 -1.22 -0.55 -31.07
C SER A 108 -0.85 0.35 -32.26
N ASN A 109 0.43 0.72 -32.47
CA ASN A 109 0.79 1.72 -33.50
C ASN A 109 1.88 1.32 -34.50
N TYR A 110 2.29 0.06 -34.61
CA TYR A 110 3.24 -0.35 -35.65
C TYR A 110 2.55 -1.14 -36.76
N GLN A 111 1.83 -0.41 -37.63
CA GLN A 111 1.79 -0.74 -39.05
C GLN A 111 2.84 0.11 -39.77
N ASP A 112 3.77 -0.59 -40.39
CA ASP A 112 4.66 -0.22 -41.50
C ASP A 112 5.82 0.79 -41.31
N LYS A 113 7.02 0.27 -41.67
CA LYS A 113 8.21 0.89 -42.29
C LYS A 113 9.45 1.25 -41.42
N PRO A 114 10.66 1.25 -42.04
CA PRO A 114 11.84 0.56 -41.51
C PRO A 114 12.88 1.44 -40.82
N LYS A 115 13.68 0.75 -39.98
CA LYS A 115 14.98 1.09 -39.34
C LYS A 115 15.61 2.44 -39.72
N ILE A 116 15.73 3.31 -38.72
CA ILE A 116 16.87 4.22 -38.55
C ILE A 116 17.28 4.23 -37.08
N ASP A 117 18.55 3.91 -36.83
CA ASP A 117 19.21 3.89 -35.52
C ASP A 117 19.16 5.26 -34.84
N LYS A 118 18.32 5.39 -33.82
CA LYS A 118 18.53 6.33 -32.71
C LYS A 118 18.08 5.66 -31.43
N ALA A 119 18.99 5.59 -30.45
CA ALA A 119 18.68 5.09 -29.10
C ALA A 119 17.39 5.77 -28.61
N PRO A 120 16.38 4.99 -28.17
CA PRO A 120 15.12 5.59 -27.73
C PRO A 120 15.41 6.41 -26.46
N GLN A 121 15.32 7.73 -26.59
CA GLN A 121 15.20 8.61 -25.44
C GLN A 121 13.96 8.17 -24.68
N LYS A 122 14.19 7.62 -23.49
CA LYS A 122 13.16 7.25 -22.51
C LYS A 122 12.26 8.46 -22.29
N GLN A 123 11.06 8.46 -22.85
CA GLN A 123 9.98 9.28 -22.30
C GLN A 123 9.61 8.64 -20.96
N VAL A 124 10.13 9.23 -19.90
CA VAL A 124 9.63 9.00 -18.54
C VAL A 124 8.23 9.61 -18.54
N ASN A 125 7.20 8.77 -18.54
CA ASN A 125 5.84 9.25 -18.30
C ASN A 125 5.84 9.97 -16.94
N ASP A 126 5.48 11.25 -16.96
CA ASP A 126 5.47 12.09 -15.77
C ASP A 126 4.16 11.85 -15.00
N TYR A 127 4.14 10.79 -14.20
CA TYR A 127 2.96 10.37 -13.42
C TYR A 127 2.55 11.39 -12.34
N ARG A 128 3.33 12.48 -12.15
CA ARG A 128 2.98 13.59 -11.25
C ARG A 128 1.64 14.25 -11.56
N ASN A 129 1.15 14.15 -12.80
CA ASN A 129 -0.08 14.80 -13.22
C ASN A 129 -1.27 13.84 -13.42
N ASP A 130 -1.09 12.54 -13.15
CA ASP A 130 -2.20 11.58 -13.28
C ASP A 130 -3.04 11.57 -12.00
N GLU A 131 -4.15 12.32 -12.03
CA GLU A 131 -5.10 12.41 -10.91
C GLU A 131 -5.70 11.05 -10.52
N LYS A 132 -5.82 10.08 -11.45
CA LYS A 132 -6.29 8.74 -11.09
C LYS A 132 -5.28 7.99 -10.24
N ILE A 133 -3.98 8.15 -10.55
CA ILE A 133 -2.90 7.55 -9.78
C ILE A 133 -2.80 8.19 -8.40
N LYS A 134 -2.92 9.52 -8.31
CA LYS A 134 -2.94 10.23 -7.01
C LYS A 134 -4.11 9.76 -6.12
N GLN A 135 -5.32 9.72 -6.67
CA GLN A 135 -6.50 9.25 -5.93
C GLN A 135 -6.35 7.80 -5.45
N THR A 136 -5.72 6.97 -6.28
CA THR A 136 -5.43 5.58 -5.93
C THR A 136 -4.39 5.49 -4.81
N LEU A 137 -3.28 6.22 -4.91
CA LEU A 137 -2.25 6.29 -3.86
C LEU A 137 -2.83 6.82 -2.54
N ILE A 138 -3.71 7.82 -2.58
CA ILE A 138 -4.40 8.34 -1.38
C ILE A 138 -5.27 7.25 -0.75
N GLN A 139 -6.08 6.54 -1.53
CA GLN A 139 -6.91 5.44 -1.02
C GLN A 139 -6.06 4.30 -0.42
N ILE A 140 -4.89 4.03 -1.02
CA ILE A 140 -3.93 3.03 -0.54
C ILE A 140 -3.34 3.43 0.80
N ILE A 141 -2.91 4.68 0.91
CA ILE A 141 -2.39 5.25 2.15
C ILE A 141 -3.48 5.19 3.22
N ASP A 142 -4.72 5.56 2.88
CA ASP A 142 -5.85 5.53 3.80
C ASP A 142 -6.19 4.10 4.27
N GLU A 143 -6.20 3.10 3.39
CA GLU A 143 -6.45 1.71 3.82
C GLU A 143 -5.33 1.20 4.74
N ARG A 144 -4.07 1.56 4.45
CA ARG A 144 -2.91 1.12 5.23
C ARG A 144 -2.84 1.80 6.60
N LEU A 145 -3.15 3.08 6.65
CA LEU A 145 -3.27 3.82 7.90
C LEU A 145 -4.45 3.31 8.73
N ARG A 146 -5.58 2.88 8.12
CA ARG A 146 -6.67 2.21 8.85
C ARG A 146 -6.24 0.86 9.41
N TYR A 147 -5.53 0.07 8.62
CA TYR A 147 -5.02 -1.25 9.02
C TYR A 147 -4.10 -1.18 10.24
N HIS A 148 -3.23 -0.18 10.30
CA HIS A 148 -2.35 0.07 11.45
C HIS A 148 -3.01 0.86 12.58
N ASN A 149 -4.34 1.10 12.53
CA ASN A 149 -5.08 1.97 13.44
C ASN A 149 -4.52 3.41 13.54
N LEU A 150 -3.69 3.85 12.60
CA LEU A 150 -3.12 5.19 12.54
C LEU A 150 -4.13 6.23 12.04
N LEU A 151 -5.20 5.79 11.37
CA LEU A 151 -6.38 6.62 11.05
C LEU A 151 -7.47 6.57 12.14
N ASN A 152 -7.35 5.68 13.14
CA ASN A 152 -8.31 5.57 14.25
C ASN A 152 -8.02 6.55 15.40
N SER A 153 -6.92 7.29 15.35
CA SER A 153 -6.71 8.51 16.15
C SER A 153 -7.88 9.50 15.96
N ASN A 154 -8.46 9.56 14.76
CA ASN A 154 -9.64 10.35 14.47
C ASN A 154 -10.94 9.79 15.06
N GLN A 155 -11.07 8.50 15.40
CA GLN A 155 -12.34 8.01 15.98
C GLN A 155 -12.52 8.46 17.42
N GLN A 156 -11.49 8.33 18.25
CA GLN A 156 -11.52 8.87 19.61
C GLN A 156 -11.60 10.39 19.60
N GLU A 157 -10.83 11.07 18.75
CA GLU A 157 -10.90 12.53 18.63
C GLU A 157 -12.26 13.01 18.12
N ASN A 158 -12.84 12.37 17.10
CA ASN A 158 -14.19 12.69 16.63
C ASN A 158 -15.25 12.34 17.67
N GLU A 159 -15.09 11.28 18.46
CA GLU A 159 -16.02 10.93 19.53
C GLU A 159 -15.96 11.96 20.66
N LEU A 160 -14.76 12.41 21.05
CA LEU A 160 -14.55 13.49 22.02
C LEU A 160 -15.15 14.80 21.51
N ILE A 161 -14.91 15.16 20.25
CA ILE A 161 -15.49 16.36 19.61
C ILE A 161 -17.02 16.26 19.54
N THR A 162 -17.56 15.09 19.21
CA THR A 162 -19.02 14.87 19.13
C THR A 162 -19.68 14.99 20.51
N LYS A 163 -19.11 14.36 21.54
CA LYS A 163 -19.57 14.49 22.93
C LYS A 163 -19.49 15.93 23.42
N THR A 164 -18.41 16.64 23.10
CA THR A 164 -18.22 18.06 23.45
C THR A 164 -19.28 18.95 22.79
N LYS A 165 -19.56 18.73 21.50
CA LYS A 165 -20.62 19.45 20.78
C LYS A 165 -22.00 19.20 21.39
N GLN A 166 -22.34 17.96 21.69
CA GLN A 166 -23.61 17.62 22.33
C GLN A 166 -23.76 18.27 23.72
N LEU A 167 -22.70 18.25 24.54
CA LEU A 167 -22.71 18.93 25.84
C LEU A 167 -22.84 20.45 25.70
N SER A 168 -22.17 21.07 24.72
CA SER A 168 -22.26 22.52 24.50
C SER A 168 -23.65 23.02 24.08
N GLN A 169 -24.47 22.13 23.49
CA GLN A 169 -25.86 22.44 23.12
C GLN A 169 -26.80 22.43 24.33
N VAL A 170 -26.46 21.66 25.38
CA VAL A 170 -27.30 21.49 26.57
C VAL A 170 -26.82 22.36 27.74
N LEU A 171 -25.50 22.55 27.87
CA LEU A 171 -24.86 23.24 28.99
C LEU A 171 -24.24 24.57 28.53
N THR A 172 -25.10 25.53 28.20
CA THR A 172 -24.69 26.83 27.66
C THR A 172 -23.91 27.69 28.66
N GLN A 173 -23.87 27.32 29.94
CA GLN A 173 -23.09 28.01 30.97
C GLN A 173 -21.57 27.76 30.91
N TYR A 174 -21.10 26.76 30.15
CA TYR A 174 -19.68 26.44 30.00
C TYR A 174 -19.18 26.80 28.60
N SER A 175 -17.93 27.28 28.50
CA SER A 175 -17.29 27.53 27.20
C SER A 175 -16.94 26.20 26.51
N TYR A 176 -16.95 26.21 25.17
CA TYR A 176 -16.64 25.03 24.37
C TYR A 176 -15.25 24.46 24.69
N ASP A 177 -14.24 25.34 24.83
CA ASP A 177 -12.87 24.94 25.14
C ASP A 177 -12.74 24.28 26.52
N TRP A 178 -13.50 24.76 27.51
CA TRP A 178 -13.54 24.16 28.83
C TRP A 178 -14.22 22.78 28.80
N LEU A 179 -15.34 22.65 28.07
CA LEU A 179 -16.02 21.37 27.87
C LEU A 179 -15.14 20.36 27.12
N LEU A 180 -14.35 20.82 26.16
CA LEU A 180 -13.43 19.98 25.41
C LEU A 180 -12.33 19.41 26.32
N GLU A 181 -11.72 20.26 27.16
CA GLU A 181 -10.73 19.82 28.14
C GLU A 181 -11.34 18.90 29.21
N PHE A 182 -12.56 19.17 29.66
CA PHE A 182 -13.30 18.29 30.57
C PHE A 182 -13.53 16.89 29.97
N VAL A 183 -13.99 16.82 28.72
CA VAL A 183 -14.25 15.56 28.00
C VAL A 183 -12.95 14.81 27.71
N LYS A 184 -11.84 15.51 27.42
CA LYS A 184 -10.51 14.89 27.28
C LYS A 184 -9.99 14.30 28.60
N GLN A 185 -10.19 15.00 29.72
CA GLN A 185 -9.69 14.56 31.03
C GLN A 185 -10.53 13.44 31.67
N GLN A 186 -11.85 13.45 31.45
CA GLN A 186 -12.77 12.52 32.10
C GLN A 186 -13.31 11.42 31.16
N GLY A 187 -13.27 11.61 29.84
CA GLY A 187 -14.32 11.08 28.96
C GLY A 187 -13.91 10.37 27.67
N ALA A 188 -12.69 9.84 27.56
CA ALA A 188 -12.41 8.88 26.48
C ALA A 188 -13.26 7.60 26.61
N TYR A 189 -13.64 7.20 27.83
CA TYR A 189 -14.31 5.92 28.13
C TYR A 189 -15.73 6.06 28.72
N LEU A 190 -16.17 7.28 29.04
CA LEU A 190 -17.49 7.52 29.64
C LEU A 190 -18.55 7.79 28.58
N SER A 191 -19.78 7.34 28.83
CA SER A 191 -20.94 7.64 27.99
C SER A 191 -21.36 9.11 28.13
N TYR A 192 -22.03 9.63 27.10
CA TYR A 192 -22.57 10.99 27.09
C TYR A 192 -23.47 11.29 28.30
N GLU A 193 -24.37 10.37 28.66
CA GLU A 193 -25.27 10.54 29.81
C GLU A 193 -24.52 10.63 31.14
N HIS A 194 -23.43 9.89 31.28
CA HIS A 194 -22.61 9.94 32.49
C HIS A 194 -21.86 11.28 32.60
N LEU A 195 -21.31 11.77 31.49
CA LEU A 195 -20.65 13.09 31.42
C LEU A 195 -21.63 14.23 31.75
N LEU A 196 -22.85 14.16 31.22
CA LEU A 196 -23.91 15.12 31.54
C LEU A 196 -24.24 15.09 33.04
N SER A 197 -24.38 13.90 33.63
CA SER A 197 -24.68 13.75 35.06
C SER A 197 -23.61 14.34 35.97
N LEU A 198 -22.32 14.28 35.59
CA LEU A 198 -21.20 14.82 36.36
C LEU A 198 -21.19 16.35 36.36
N LEU A 199 -21.61 16.96 35.25
CA LEU A 199 -21.70 18.41 35.10
C LEU A 199 -22.96 18.99 35.75
N THR A 200 -24.04 18.21 35.85
CA THR A 200 -25.29 18.66 36.50
C THR A 200 -25.39 18.31 37.99
N LYS A 201 -24.61 17.35 38.50
CA LYS A 201 -24.58 17.01 39.94
C LYS A 201 -23.77 17.98 40.80
N ASN A 202 -22.96 18.85 40.18
CA ASN A 202 -22.15 19.86 40.87
C ASN A 202 -22.82 21.26 40.87
N GLN A 203 -24.12 21.34 40.60
CA GLN A 203 -24.98 22.51 40.81
C GLN A 203 -25.91 22.26 41.98
#